data_AF-A0A914LZ44-F1
#
_entry.id   AF-A0A914LZ44-F1
#
_cell.length_a   1.000
_cell.length_b   1.000
_cell.length_c   1.000
_cell.angle_alpha   90.00
_cell.angle_beta   90.00
_cell.angle_gamma   90.00
#
_symmetry.space_group_name_H-M   'P 1'
#
loop_
_entity.id
_entity.type
_entity.pdbx_description
1 polymer ?
#
loop_
_entity_poly.entity_id
_entity_poly.type
_entity_poly.pdbx_seq_one_letter_code
_entity_poly.pdbx_strand_id
1 'polypeptide(L)'
;MINLNKQTKFNRLQTKKTIQKKTITCVERRNARERTRVHTVNHAFLQLKRMLPSLAKNVKRVSKLKILRTSIQYIYQLISILGQTTQKSDG
;
A
#
# COMPACT_ATOMS: atom_id res chain seq x y z
N MET A 1 11.84 38.98 -47.76
CA MET A 1 12.48 38.03 -46.82
C MET A 1 11.83 38.08 -45.43
N ILE A 2 10.59 37.60 -45.25
CA ILE A 2 9.99 37.48 -43.90
C ILE A 2 9.04 36.29 -43.90
N ASN A 3 9.38 35.19 -43.20
CA ASN A 3 8.48 34.45 -42.29
C ASN A 3 9.14 33.17 -41.70
N LEU A 4 10.38 33.27 -41.18
CA LEU A 4 10.99 32.15 -40.44
C LEU A 4 10.50 32.07 -38.97
N ASN A 5 9.85 33.13 -38.46
CA ASN A 5 9.50 33.29 -37.04
C ASN A 5 8.12 32.75 -36.63
N LYS A 6 7.15 32.59 -37.54
CA LYS A 6 5.85 31.94 -37.20
C LYS A 6 5.97 30.42 -37.17
N GLN A 7 6.73 29.83 -38.09
CA GLN A 7 6.95 28.39 -38.16
C GLN A 7 7.69 27.86 -36.92
N THR A 8 8.71 28.60 -36.44
CA THR A 8 9.49 28.24 -35.23
C THR A 8 8.66 28.29 -33.95
N LYS A 9 7.78 29.29 -33.80
CA LYS A 9 6.86 29.38 -32.65
C LYS A 9 5.84 28.23 -32.63
N PHE A 10 5.27 27.88 -33.80
CA PHE A 10 4.36 26.74 -33.92
C PHE A 10 5.04 25.42 -33.53
N ASN A 11 6.24 25.15 -34.05
CA ASN A 11 7.01 23.96 -33.71
C ASN A 11 7.39 23.91 -32.22
N ARG A 12 7.73 25.06 -31.59
CA ARG A 12 8.02 25.14 -30.15
C ARG A 12 6.80 24.86 -29.27
N LEU A 13 5.59 25.23 -29.72
CA LEU A 13 4.34 24.92 -29.03
C LEU A 13 3.99 23.43 -29.16
N GLN A 14 4.23 22.84 -30.33
CA GLN A 14 4.01 21.41 -30.56
C GLN A 14 4.97 20.55 -29.72
N THR A 15 6.27 20.88 -29.68
CA THR A 15 7.24 20.14 -28.86
C THR A 15 6.93 20.23 -27.35
N LYS A 16 6.48 21.40 -26.86
CA LYS A 16 6.03 21.55 -25.46
C LYS A 16 4.83 20.67 -25.13
N LYS A 17 3.83 20.57 -26.03
CA LYS A 17 2.67 19.67 -25.85
C LYS A 17 3.08 18.20 -25.79
N THR A 18 4.00 17.75 -26.65
CA THR A 18 4.46 16.36 -26.68
C THR A 18 5.26 16.01 -25.42
N ILE A 19 6.10 16.91 -24.94
CA ILE A 19 6.86 16.74 -23.69
C ILE A 19 5.91 16.67 -22.49
N GLN A 20 4.91 17.56 -22.43
CA GLN A 20 3.90 17.55 -21.35
C GLN A 20 3.07 16.26 -21.35
N LYS A 21 2.69 15.74 -22.52
CA LYS A 21 2.00 14.44 -22.62
C LYS A 21 2.88 13.28 -22.15
N LYS A 22 4.18 13.32 -22.48
CA LYS A 22 5.16 12.31 -22.02
C LYS A 22 5.37 12.35 -20.50
N THR A 23 5.38 13.53 -19.87
CA THR A 23 5.50 13.63 -18.41
C THR A 23 4.24 13.15 -17.69
N ILE A 24 3.04 13.46 -18.20
CA ILE A 24 1.77 12.95 -17.65
C ILE A 24 1.74 11.42 -17.68
N THR A 25 2.04 10.81 -18.82
CA THR A 25 2.05 9.34 -18.96
C THR A 25 3.10 8.64 -18.10
N CYS A 26 4.25 9.28 -17.86
CA CYS A 26 5.25 8.82 -16.89
C CYS A 26 4.70 8.83 -15.46
N VAL A 27 4.06 9.94 -15.05
CA VAL A 27 3.44 10.08 -13.72
C VAL A 27 2.32 9.07 -13.53
N GLU A 28 1.46 8.87 -14.55
CA GLU A 28 0.39 7.87 -14.52
C GLU A 28 0.95 6.45 -14.33
N ARG A 29 2.02 6.10 -15.06
CA ARG A 29 2.69 4.80 -14.92
C ARG A 29 3.27 4.62 -13.52
N ARG A 30 3.88 5.67 -12.95
CA ARG A 30 4.39 5.65 -11.56
C ARG A 30 3.25 5.48 -10.56
N ASN A 31 2.15 6.22 -10.71
CA ASN A 31 0.99 6.13 -9.83
C ASN A 31 0.30 4.76 -9.93
N ALA A 32 0.24 4.16 -11.13
CA ALA A 32 -0.26 2.80 -11.31
C ALA A 32 0.59 1.78 -10.53
N ARG A 33 1.92 1.89 -10.59
CA ARG A 33 2.82 1.04 -9.81
C ARG A 33 2.61 1.21 -8.31
N GLU A 34 2.48 2.45 -7.84
CA GLU A 34 2.25 2.71 -6.42
C GLU A 34 0.91 2.15 -5.93
N ARG A 35 -0.15 2.23 -6.76
CA ARG A 35 -1.43 1.57 -6.46
C ARG A 35 -1.26 0.06 -6.31
N THR A 36 -0.54 -0.60 -7.20
CA THR A 36 -0.26 -2.04 -7.10
C THR A 36 0.50 -2.36 -5.81
N ARG A 37 1.54 -1.58 -5.49
CA ARG A 37 2.32 -1.76 -4.26
C ARG A 37 1.45 -1.62 -3.00
N VAL A 38 0.63 -0.58 -2.94
CA VAL A 38 -0.30 -0.34 -1.83
C VAL A 38 -1.38 -1.43 -1.74
N HIS A 39 -1.87 -1.93 -2.88
CA HIS A 39 -2.80 -3.05 -2.90
C HIS A 39 -2.20 -4.29 -2.25
N THR A 40 -0.95 -4.63 -2.56
CA THR A 40 -0.24 -5.77 -1.92
C THR A 40 -0.18 -5.61 -0.40
N VAL A 41 0.19 -4.41 0.09
CA VAL A 41 0.23 -4.13 1.53
C VAL A 41 -1.17 -4.25 2.16
N ASN A 42 -2.20 -3.70 1.52
CA ASN A 42 -3.57 -3.78 2.03
C ASN A 42 -4.07 -5.23 2.08
N HIS A 43 -3.70 -6.06 1.10
CA HIS A 43 -4.00 -7.49 1.11
C HIS A 43 -3.34 -8.21 2.29
N ALA A 44 -2.06 -7.92 2.56
CA ALA A 44 -1.36 -8.46 3.72
C ALA A 44 -2.04 -8.04 5.05
N PHE A 45 -2.50 -6.79 5.16
CA PHE A 45 -3.29 -6.35 6.32
C PHE A 45 -4.61 -7.12 6.47
N LEU A 46 -5.28 -7.46 5.36
CA LEU A 46 -6.51 -8.26 5.39
C LEU A 46 -6.22 -9.70 5.84
N GLN A 47 -5.15 -10.31 5.33
CA GLN A 47 -4.71 -11.65 5.77
C GLN A 47 -4.39 -11.64 7.27
N LEU A 48 -3.61 -10.66 7.74
CA LEU A 48 -3.32 -10.50 9.16
C LEU A 48 -4.59 -10.36 9.98
N LYS A 49 -5.56 -9.52 9.57
CA LYS A 49 -6.86 -9.37 10.25
C LYS A 49 -7.58 -10.72 10.40
N ARG A 50 -7.59 -11.56 9.36
CA ARG A 50 -8.27 -12.86 9.37
C ARG A 50 -7.67 -13.85 10.36
N MET A 51 -6.38 -13.71 10.68
CA MET A 51 -5.69 -14.54 11.67
C MET A 51 -5.99 -14.14 13.12
N LEU A 52 -6.61 -12.99 13.36
CA LEU A 52 -6.87 -12.47 14.70
C LEU A 52 -8.27 -12.89 15.18
N PRO A 53 -8.41 -13.72 16.23
CA PRO A 53 -9.71 -14.27 16.64
C PRO A 53 -10.77 -13.20 16.93
N SER A 54 -10.38 -12.09 17.56
CA SER A 54 -11.26 -10.98 17.90
C SER A 54 -11.71 -10.13 16.70
N LEU A 55 -11.00 -10.21 15.57
CA LEU A 55 -11.26 -9.41 14.37
C LEU A 55 -11.72 -10.24 13.16
N ALA A 56 -11.51 -11.57 13.17
CA ALA A 56 -11.80 -12.46 12.05
C ALA A 56 -13.29 -12.45 11.65
N LYS A 57 -14.20 -12.44 12.63
CA LYS A 57 -15.66 -12.41 12.41
C LYS A 57 -16.24 -11.00 12.26
N ASN A 58 -15.42 -9.96 12.45
CA ASN A 58 -15.89 -8.58 12.38
C ASN A 58 -16.11 -8.15 10.93
N VAL A 59 -17.37 -8.03 10.54
CA VAL A 59 -17.81 -7.58 9.21
C VAL A 59 -17.45 -6.10 8.98
N LYS A 60 -17.34 -5.30 10.06
CA LYS A 60 -16.97 -3.89 9.98
C LYS A 60 -15.51 -3.69 9.54
N ARG A 61 -15.25 -2.54 8.92
CA ARG A 61 -13.89 -2.06 8.62
C ARG A 61 -13.13 -1.84 9.92
N VAL A 62 -11.88 -2.32 9.95
CA VAL A 62 -10.97 -2.17 11.10
C VAL A 62 -9.78 -1.33 10.65
N SER A 63 -9.33 -0.40 11.50
CA SER A 63 -8.18 0.45 11.18
C SER A 63 -6.87 -0.36 11.18
N LYS A 64 -5.90 0.06 10.37
CA LYS A 64 -4.56 -0.56 10.31
C LYS A 64 -3.89 -0.59 11.68
N LEU A 65 -3.98 0.50 12.45
CA LEU A 65 -3.43 0.58 13.80
C LEU A 65 -4.07 -0.43 14.76
N LYS A 66 -5.39 -0.62 14.69
CA LYS A 66 -6.08 -1.62 15.52
C LYS A 66 -5.64 -3.03 15.17
N ILE A 67 -5.50 -3.34 13.87
CA ILE A 67 -4.97 -4.63 13.41
C ILE A 67 -3.58 -4.88 14.03
N LEU A 68 -2.64 -3.92 13.91
CA LEU A 68 -1.29 -4.06 14.46
C LEU A 68 -1.28 -4.27 15.99
N ARG A 69 -2.02 -3.45 16.74
CA ARG A 69 -2.10 -3.58 18.21
C ARG A 69 -2.67 -4.94 18.63
N THR A 70 -3.73 -5.39 17.96
CA THR A 70 -4.36 -6.67 18.26
C THR A 70 -3.47 -7.85 17.86
N SER A 71 -2.67 -7.75 16.79
CA SER A 71 -1.66 -8.75 16.44
C SER A 71 -0.60 -8.94 17.52
N ILE A 72 -0.04 -7.84 18.01
CA ILE A 72 0.97 -7.87 19.09
C ILE A 72 0.38 -8.55 20.34
N GLN A 73 -0.81 -8.13 20.75
CA GLN A 73 -1.49 -8.72 21.90
C GLN A 73 -1.76 -10.21 21.70
N TYR A 74 -2.18 -10.62 20.50
CA TYR A 74 -2.47 -12.02 20.20
C TYR A 74 -1.20 -12.88 20.26
N ILE A 75 -0.07 -12.41 19.76
CA ILE A 75 1.22 -13.10 19.90
C ILE A 75 1.56 -13.29 21.38
N TYR A 76 1.43 -12.26 22.23
CA TYR A 76 1.70 -12.40 23.67
C TYR A 76 0.75 -13.38 24.36
N GLN A 77 -0.52 -13.42 23.97
CA GLN A 77 -1.47 -14.40 24.50
C GLN A 77 -1.08 -15.82 24.13
N LEU A 78 -0.71 -16.07 22.87
CA LEU A 78 -0.23 -17.37 22.42
C LEU A 78 1.03 -17.79 23.19
N ILE A 79 2.00 -16.89 23.35
CA ILE A 79 3.21 -17.15 24.15
C ILE A 79 2.85 -17.49 25.60
N SER A 80 1.91 -16.76 26.21
CA SER A 80 1.49 -17.03 27.60
C SER A 80 0.82 -18.40 27.74
N ILE A 81 -0.04 -18.79 26.79
CA ILE A 81 -0.68 -20.11 26.79
C ILE A 81 0.38 -21.22 26.66
N LEU A 82 1.36 -21.05 25.76
CA LEU A 82 2.45 -22.01 25.56
C LEU A 82 3.44 -22.04 26.74
N GLY A 83 3.67 -20.90 27.40
CA GLY A 83 4.50 -20.77 28.60
C GLY A 83 3.83 -21.35 29.86
N GLN A 84 2.51 -21.24 29.97
CA GLN A 84 1.72 -21.92 31.00
C GLN A 84 1.74 -23.44 30.82
N THR A 85 1.86 -23.94 29.58
CA THR A 85 2.07 -25.38 29.33
C THR A 85 3.48 -25.87 29.64
N THR A 86 4.46 -24.98 29.88
CA THR A 86 5.87 -25.36 30.19
C THR A 86 6.27 -25.20 31.65
N GLN A 87 5.32 -24.96 32.56
CA GLN A 87 5.59 -24.86 34.00
C GLN A 87 4.52 -25.58 34.84
N LYS A 88 4.42 -26.92 34.74
CA LYS A 88 4.10 -27.85 35.85
C LYS A 88 4.20 -29.33 35.44
N SER A 89 5.41 -29.89 35.54
CA SER A 89 5.78 -31.32 35.61
C SER A 89 7.32 -31.31 35.64
N ASP A 90 8.09 -31.72 36.64
CA ASP A 90 7.94 -32.68 37.74
C ASP A 90 8.79 -32.16 38.93
N GLY A 91 8.59 -32.52 40.20
CA GLY A 91 8.56 -33.89 40.70
C GLY A 91 9.98 -34.39 40.84
#